data_AF-A0A1M3PFZ8-F1
#
_entry.id   AF-A0A1M3PFZ8-F1
#
_cell.length_a   1.000
_cell.length_b   1.000
_cell.length_c   1.000
_cell.angle_alpha   90.00
_cell.angle_beta   90.00
_cell.angle_gamma   90.00
#
_symmetry.space_group_name_H-M   'P 1'
#
loop_
_entity.id
_entity.type
_entity.pdbx_description
1 polymer ?
#
loop_
_entity_poly.entity_id
_entity_poly.type
_entity_poly.pdbx_seq_one_letter_code
_entity_poly.pdbx_strand_id
1 'polypeptide(L)' 'MSCNCITEIEAKLPDHKLEIAIMYRGGTLTAETCTNLQRRDNGRRESRSGKPKIFAHTFCPFCGERYMPDAGESQ' A
#
# COMPACT_ATOMS: atom_id res chain seq x y z
N MET A 1 -4.54 9.51 13.86
CA MET A 1 -5.36 10.08 12.77
C MET A 1 -5.28 9.13 11.59
N SER A 2 -6.33 9.03 10.78
CA SER A 2 -6.27 8.21 9.56
C SER A 2 -5.47 8.97 8.50
N CYS A 3 -4.31 8.43 8.10
CA CYS A 3 -3.50 8.93 6.99
C CYS A 3 -4.36 9.14 5.71
N ASN A 4 -4.31 10.35 5.13
CA ASN A 4 -5.04 10.73 3.91
C ASN A 4 -4.13 10.96 2.69
N CYS A 5 -2.83 10.65 2.77
CA CYS A 5 -1.83 11.03 1.76
C CYS A 5 -2.12 10.49 0.34
N ILE A 6 -2.77 9.33 0.21
CA ILE A 6 -3.12 8.76 -1.10
C ILE A 6 -3.99 9.75 -1.87
N THR A 7 -5.07 10.24 -1.26
CA THR A 7 -6.01 11.19 -1.87
C THR A 7 -5.31 12.50 -2.23
N GLU A 8 -4.49 13.03 -1.32
CA GLU A 8 -3.78 14.30 -1.55
C GLU A 8 -2.77 14.21 -2.69
N ILE A 9 -2.11 13.07 -2.86
CA ILE A 9 -1.14 12.86 -3.93
C ILE A 9 -1.84 12.57 -5.25
N GLU A 10 -2.89 11.76 -5.27
CA GLU A 10 -3.67 11.54 -6.49
C GLU A 10 -4.26 12.85 -7.04
N ALA A 11 -4.70 13.77 -6.19
CA ALA A 11 -5.16 15.09 -6.62
C ALA A 11 -4.06 15.92 -7.33
N LYS A 12 -2.79 15.62 -7.10
CA LYS A 12 -1.62 16.27 -7.74
C LYS A 12 -1.13 15.52 -8.98
N LEU A 13 -1.69 14.35 -9.28
CA LEU A 13 -1.29 13.48 -10.38
C LEU A 13 -2.41 13.42 -11.44
N PRO A 14 -2.53 14.44 -12.32
CA PRO A 14 -3.64 14.50 -13.27
C PRO A 14 -3.67 13.33 -14.26
N ASP A 15 -2.49 12.83 -14.65
CA ASP A 15 -2.35 11.79 -15.68
C ASP A 15 -1.94 10.41 -15.11
N HIS A 16 -1.71 10.32 -13.80
CA HIS A 16 -1.13 9.14 -13.15
C HIS A 16 -1.94 8.74 -11.93
N LYS A 17 -1.85 7.47 -11.55
CA LYS A 17 -2.46 6.95 -10.31
C LYS A 17 -1.42 6.32 -9.43
N LEU A 18 -1.65 6.39 -8.13
CA LEU A 18 -0.83 5.64 -7.20
C LEU A 18 -1.18 4.17 -7.28
N GLU A 19 -0.18 3.33 -7.09
CA GLU A 19 -0.43 1.90 -6.93
C GLU A 19 -0.87 1.62 -5.49
N ILE A 20 -2.12 1.20 -5.37
CA ILE A 20 -2.76 0.92 -4.09
C ILE A 20 -3.36 -0.49 -4.09
N ALA A 21 -3.38 -1.10 -2.91
CA ALA A 21 -4.09 -2.34 -2.64
C ALA A 21 -5.21 -2.06 -1.64
N ILE A 22 -6.35 -2.73 -1.82
CA ILE A 22 -7.43 -2.72 -0.82
C ILE A 22 -7.12 -3.81 0.20
N MET A 23 -6.86 -3.41 1.43
CA MET A 23 -6.42 -4.28 2.52
C MET A 23 -7.52 -4.36 3.58
N TYR A 24 -7.87 -5.59 3.99
CA TYR A 24 -8.75 -5.82 5.12
C TYR A 24 -7.92 -5.96 6.39
N ARG A 25 -8.04 -4.99 7.31
CA ARG A 25 -7.33 -4.99 8.59
C ARG A 25 -8.26 -4.50 9.70
N GLY A 26 -8.27 -5.20 10.83
CA GLY A 26 -9.04 -4.77 12.01
C GLY A 26 -10.54 -4.53 11.74
N GLY A 27 -11.15 -5.33 10.86
CA GLY A 27 -12.57 -5.20 10.54
C GLY A 27 -12.91 -4.21 9.42
N THR A 28 -11.94 -3.43 8.94
CA THR A 28 -12.18 -2.36 7.96
C THR A 28 -11.37 -2.59 6.67
N LEU A 29 -11.98 -2.25 5.52
CA LEU A 29 -11.29 -2.19 4.23
C LEU A 29 -10.65 -0.81 4.08
N THR A 30 -9.35 -0.77 3.84
CA THR A 30 -8.59 0.47 3.67
C THR A 30 -7.73 0.40 2.40
N ALA A 31 -7.59 1.53 1.72
CA ALA A 31 -6.65 1.66 0.60
C ALA A 31 -5.26 1.94 1.15
N GLU A 32 -4.29 1.09 0.82
CA GLU A 32 -2.89 1.21 1.25
C GLU A 32 -1.98 1.25 0.03
N THR A 33 -0.94 2.08 0.05
CA THR A 33 0.11 2.03 -0.98
C THR A 33 0.81 0.67 -0.97
N CYS A 34 1.21 0.20 -2.14
CA CYS A 34 1.99 -1.01 -2.26
C CYS A 34 3.09 -0.85 -3.32
N THR A 35 4.09 -1.73 -3.26
CA THR A 35 5.19 -1.74 -4.23
C THR A 35 5.15 -3.01 -5.06
N ASN A 36 5.15 -2.88 -6.39
CA ASN A 36 5.42 -4.00 -7.27
C ASN A 36 6.79 -4.60 -7.05
N LEU A 37 6.83 -5.92 -6.94
CA LEU A 37 8.08 -6.64 -6.87
C LEU A 37 8.73 -6.70 -8.26
N GLN A 38 10.00 -6.33 -8.32
CA GLN A 38 10.84 -6.52 -9.49
C GLN A 38 11.61 -7.83 -9.36
N ARG A 39 11.79 -8.51 -10.48
CA ARG A 39 12.57 -9.75 -10.53
C ARG A 39 14.05 -9.42 -10.44
N ARG A 40 14.79 -10.16 -9.61
CA ARG A 40 16.24 -9.98 -9.47
C ARG A 40 17.04 -10.40 -10.71
N ASP A 41 16.51 -11.31 -11.52
CA ASP A 41 17.22 -11.87 -12.67
C ASP A 41 17.27 -10.92 -13.88
N ASN A 42 16.23 -10.12 -14.10
CA ASN A 42 16.15 -9.23 -15.27
C ASN A 42 15.52 -7.85 -15.00
N GLY A 43 15.25 -7.50 -13.73
CA GLY A 43 14.67 -6.21 -13.35
C GLY A 43 13.22 -5.99 -13.80
N ARG A 44 12.60 -6.94 -14.52
CA ARG A 44 11.20 -6.80 -14.96
C ARG A 44 10.26 -6.94 -13.77
N ARG A 45 9.07 -6.33 -13.85
CA ARG A 45 7.97 -6.55 -12.89
C ARG A 45 7.65 -8.04 -12.77
N GLU A 46 7.43 -8.53 -11.55
CA GLU A 46 7.03 -9.91 -11.31
C GLU A 46 5.59 -10.14 -11.79
N SER A 47 5.42 -11.06 -12.74
CA SER A 47 4.14 -11.39 -13.36
C SER A 47 3.84 -12.89 -13.34
N ARG A 48 4.78 -13.73 -12.88
CA ARG A 48 4.67 -15.19 -12.88
C ARG A 48 3.53 -15.67 -11.98
N SER A 49 2.85 -16.72 -12.41
CA SER A 49 1.80 -17.36 -11.62
C SER A 49 2.37 -17.97 -10.34
N GLY A 50 1.62 -17.88 -9.24
CA GLY A 50 2.00 -18.43 -7.93
C GLY A 50 3.16 -17.72 -7.21
N LYS A 51 3.68 -16.62 -7.76
CA LYS A 51 4.70 -15.79 -7.10
C LYS A 51 4.08 -14.54 -6.47
N PRO A 52 4.63 -14.05 -5.34
CA PRO A 52 4.28 -12.74 -4.81
C PRO A 52 4.59 -11.67 -5.87
N LYS A 53 3.62 -10.80 -6.17
CA LYS A 53 3.76 -9.74 -7.18
C LYS A 53 3.88 -8.34 -6.58
N ILE A 54 3.37 -8.19 -5.37
CA ILE A 54 3.19 -6.91 -4.68
C ILE A 54 3.62 -7.09 -3.23
N PHE A 55 4.26 -6.06 -2.67
CA PHE A 55 4.53 -5.92 -1.25
C PHE A 55 3.64 -4.80 -0.68
N ALA A 56 2.72 -5.15 0.22
CA ALA A 56 1.86 -4.19 0.90
C ALA A 56 2.63 -3.53 2.05
N HIS A 57 2.65 -2.20 2.10
CA HIS A 57 3.38 -1.47 3.12
C HIS A 57 2.66 -1.53 4.47
N THR A 58 3.42 -1.54 5.57
CA THR A 58 2.88 -1.40 6.93
C THR A 58 2.80 0.06 7.37
N PHE A 59 3.55 0.94 6.72
CA PHE A 59 3.59 2.39 6.95
C PHE A 59 3.32 3.13 5.65
N CYS A 60 2.69 4.30 5.75
CA CYS A 60 2.53 5.21 4.64
C CYS A 60 3.91 5.71 4.19
N PRO A 61 4.30 5.53 2.91
CA PRO A 61 5.60 5.95 2.42
C PRO A 61 5.73 7.47 2.31
N PHE A 62 4.63 8.21 2.44
CA PHE A 62 4.59 9.66 2.28
C PHE A 62 4.72 10.40 3.60
N CYS A 63 3.99 9.98 4.64
CA CYS A 63 4.01 10.63 5.96
C CYS A 63 4.66 9.78 7.06
N GLY A 64 4.96 8.50 6.80
CA GLY A 64 5.54 7.59 7.79
C GLY A 64 4.55 7.06 8.83
N GLU A 65 3.28 7.46 8.80
CA GLU A 65 2.26 6.93 9.71
C GLU A 65 2.00 5.45 9.46
N ARG A 66 1.84 4.66 10.53
CA ARG A 66 1.51 3.25 10.42
C ARG A 66 0.06 3.09 9.95
N TYR A 67 -0.17 2.23 8.95
CA TYR A 67 -1.54 1.97 8.46
C TYR A 67 -2.43 1.28 9.50
N MET A 68 -1.82 0.62 10.50
CA MET A 68 -2.51 0.11 11.68
C MET A 68 -2.05 0.87 12.93
N PRO A 69 -2.97 1.39 13.77
CA PRO A 69 -2.68 1.48 15.20
C PRO A 69 -2.51 0.06 15.76
N ASP A 70 -1.55 -0.17 16.67
CA ASP A 70 -1.33 -1.50 17.26
C ASP A 70 -2.66 -2.05 17.80
N ALA A 71 -2.95 -3.31 17.47
CA ALA A 71 -4.10 -4.03 18.03
C ALA A 71 -3.90 -4.15 19.55
N GLY A 72 -4.49 -3.22 20.28
CA GLY A 72 -4.30 -3.09 21.72
C GLY A 72 -5.43 -2.39 22.47
N GLU A 73 -6.62 -2.21 21.87
CA GLU A 73 -7.82 -1.80 22.61
C GLU A 73 -9.04 -2.56 22.07
N SER A 74 -9.10 -3.84 22.44
CA SER A 74 -10.38 -4.49 22.70
C SER A 74 -10.63 -4.35 24.21
N GLN A 75 -11.50 -3.45 24.62
CA GLN A 75 -12.25 -3.54 25.88
C GLN A 75 -13.69 -3.12 25.64
#